data_AF-A0A6I3LS72-F1
#
_entry.id   AF-A0A6I3LS72-F1
#
_cell.length_a   1.000
_cell.length_b   1.000
_cell.length_c   1.000
_cell.angle_alpha   90.00
_cell.angle_beta   90.00
_cell.angle_gamma   90.00
#
_symmetry.space_group_name_H-M   'P 1'
#
loop_
_entity.id
_entity.type
_entity.pdbx_description
1 polymer ?
#
loop_
_entity_poly.entity_id
_entity_poly.type
_entity_poly.pdbx_seq_one_letter_code
_entity_poly.pdbx_strand_id
1 'polypeptide(L)'
;MIDFLVKSTISLSILLVVYHLFLQKEKMFRFNRYFLLVSLLFSIGVSFISFEIEQDIPIAYNNVIKFQTITANTLPIQEEVTGINTVEQTNYWLSLLWITYVAITLILSYRFIQNIYRITSKAKVSKIIVHQNIRMVLLSEETLPYSFWNSIYLNQNDFENGLIEQELFTHEIAHVKQKHTLDVVFIEILKTLFWFNPIFIFYKKAMQLNHEFLADENVITAHNDVCLYQKLLLNKLSTSQPIYLASNFNFLSTKKRLIMMTKTTSKTRTLVMKSFAVLGILTLFLLFAFKPLPLGSKKTIVIDAGHGGEDVGAQIGAEQEKKIVESIAKKISVLNGKDEIEIILLRNDDSFVELSERVAKINKINPSLVISLHVNSSQNLNTNGVNAYVSKKNAFYEKSKESAENLVDKISNEKLAKGEVKDANYYVLKNSKCPALIVEIGYLSNENDRNYLVSENGQNEIANKIVEFIKL
;
A
#
# COMPACT_ATOMS: atom_id res chain seq x y z
N MET A 1 4.75 -1.71 -1.53
CA MET A 1 5.33 -0.84 -2.59
C MET A 1 4.28 -0.13 -3.43
N ILE A 2 3.31 -0.83 -4.04
CA ILE A 2 2.27 -0.19 -4.88
C ILE A 2 1.44 0.81 -4.07
N ASP A 3 1.01 0.45 -2.86
CA ASP A 3 0.28 1.34 -1.95
C ASP A 3 1.04 2.65 -1.68
N PHE A 4 2.34 2.56 -1.40
CA PHE A 4 3.22 3.71 -1.22
C PHE A 4 3.24 4.62 -2.46
N LEU A 5 3.41 4.05 -3.66
CA LEU A 5 3.46 4.82 -4.91
C LEU A 5 2.14 5.51 -5.19
N VAL A 6 1.01 4.83 -4.97
CA VAL A 6 -0.33 5.38 -5.19
C VAL A 6 -0.61 6.53 -4.22
N LYS A 7 -0.47 6.30 -2.90
CA LYS A 7 -0.70 7.31 -1.87
C LYS A 7 0.19 8.54 -2.04
N SER A 8 1.47 8.32 -2.35
CA SER A 8 2.42 9.41 -2.56
C SER A 8 2.08 10.23 -3.81
N THR A 9 1.75 9.56 -4.93
CA THR A 9 1.40 10.23 -6.19
C THR A 9 0.10 11.04 -6.07
N ILE A 10 -0.91 10.49 -5.39
CA ILE A 10 -2.17 11.20 -5.13
C ILE A 10 -1.92 12.41 -4.24
N SER A 11 -1.17 12.26 -3.15
CA SER A 11 -0.82 13.35 -2.24
C SER A 11 -0.07 14.47 -2.95
N LEU A 12 0.95 14.13 -3.75
CA LEU A 12 1.72 15.09 -4.54
C LEU A 12 0.82 15.87 -5.51
N SER A 13 -0.08 15.17 -6.20
CA SER A 13 -1.00 15.76 -7.18
C SER A 13 -1.95 16.77 -6.53
N ILE A 14 -2.61 16.36 -5.44
CA ILE A 14 -3.60 17.18 -4.74
C ILE A 14 -2.92 18.42 -4.15
N LEU A 15 -1.78 18.26 -3.47
CA LEU A 15 -1.06 19.40 -2.88
C LEU A 15 -0.52 20.37 -3.94
N LEU A 16 -0.12 19.86 -5.11
CA LEU A 16 0.30 20.71 -6.22
C LEU A 16 -0.89 21.51 -6.80
N VAL A 17 -2.07 20.89 -6.88
CA VAL A 17 -3.31 21.59 -7.27
C VAL A 17 -3.67 22.67 -6.26
N VAL A 18 -3.61 22.36 -4.95
CA VAL A 18 -3.81 23.34 -3.86
C VAL A 18 -2.84 24.52 -4.02
N TYR A 19 -1.57 24.26 -4.32
CA TYR A 19 -0.59 25.31 -4.60
C TYR A 19 -1.00 26.19 -5.78
N HIS A 20 -1.36 25.61 -6.93
CA HIS A 20 -1.71 26.38 -8.12
C HIS A 20 -3.01 27.18 -7.99
N LEU A 21 -3.99 26.65 -7.25
CA LEU A 21 -5.28 27.31 -7.07
C LEU A 21 -5.21 28.45 -6.06
N PHE A 22 -4.58 28.23 -4.92
CA PHE A 22 -4.69 29.13 -3.77
C PHE A 22 -3.41 29.92 -3.46
N LEU A 23 -2.23 29.35 -3.74
CA LEU A 23 -0.96 29.88 -3.23
C LEU A 23 -0.13 30.63 -4.29
N GLN A 24 0.05 30.04 -5.47
CA GLN A 24 0.88 30.60 -6.54
C GLN A 24 0.44 32.00 -6.97
N LYS A 25 -0.87 32.27 -6.88
CA LYS A 25 -1.45 33.52 -7.32
C LYS A 25 -1.18 34.65 -6.33
N GLU A 26 -0.79 34.38 -5.10
CA GLU A 26 -0.67 35.39 -4.04
C GLU A 26 0.78 35.73 -3.67
N LYS A 27 1.00 36.97 -3.22
CA LYS A 27 2.32 37.47 -2.80
C LYS A 27 2.69 36.96 -1.41
N MET A 28 3.02 35.67 -1.32
CA MET A 28 3.42 34.98 -0.08
C MET A 28 4.55 33.95 -0.31
N PHE A 29 5.58 34.35 -1.05
CA PHE A 29 6.58 33.45 -1.65
C PHE A 29 7.37 32.61 -0.63
N ARG A 30 7.64 33.13 0.56
CA ARG A 30 8.29 32.36 1.63
C ARG A 30 7.42 31.19 2.09
N PHE A 31 6.12 31.43 2.31
CA PHE A 31 5.18 30.37 2.66
C PHE A 31 5.06 29.34 1.53
N ASN A 32 4.95 29.81 0.29
CA ASN A 32 4.88 28.96 -0.89
C ASN A 32 6.11 28.04 -1.02
N ARG A 33 7.32 28.56 -0.75
CA ARG A 33 8.57 27.77 -0.75
C ARG A 33 8.47 26.61 0.25
N TYR A 34 8.11 26.91 1.50
CA TYR A 34 7.99 25.88 2.54
C TYR A 34 6.86 24.91 2.24
N PHE A 35 5.71 25.38 1.75
CA PHE A 35 4.60 24.52 1.38
C PHE A 35 5.00 23.51 0.31
N LEU A 36 5.71 23.93 -0.75
CA LEU A 36 6.17 23.02 -1.81
C LEU A 36 7.16 21.97 -1.28
N LEU A 37 8.10 22.36 -0.40
CA LEU A 37 9.06 21.44 0.21
C LEU A 37 8.38 20.46 1.17
N VAL A 38 7.50 20.95 2.05
CA VAL A 38 6.72 20.13 2.98
C VAL A 38 5.81 19.19 2.21
N SER A 39 5.21 19.61 1.10
CA SER A 39 4.36 18.75 0.28
C SER A 39 5.12 17.54 -0.28
N LEU A 40 6.36 17.73 -0.71
CA LEU A 40 7.23 16.64 -1.18
C LEU A 40 7.55 15.65 -0.05
N LEU A 41 7.98 16.16 1.11
CA LEU A 41 8.34 15.33 2.27
C LEU A 41 7.10 14.61 2.84
N PHE A 42 6.00 15.33 3.01
CA PHE A 42 4.73 14.80 3.50
C PHE A 42 4.20 13.69 2.61
N SER A 43 4.19 13.89 1.29
CA SER A 43 3.66 12.89 0.36
C SER A 43 4.47 11.60 0.35
N ILE A 44 5.77 11.66 0.68
CA ILE A 44 6.61 10.47 0.85
C ILE A 44 6.34 9.86 2.24
N GLY A 45 6.29 10.69 3.29
CA GLY A 45 6.16 10.25 4.68
C GLY A 45 4.79 9.67 5.05
N VAL A 46 3.69 10.24 4.56
CA VAL A 46 2.31 9.87 4.96
C VAL A 46 2.00 8.40 4.67
N SER A 47 2.59 7.84 3.62
CA SER A 47 2.43 6.43 3.25
C SER A 47 2.98 5.44 4.28
N PHE A 48 3.84 5.90 5.20
CA PHE A 48 4.43 5.08 6.26
C PHE A 48 3.72 5.25 7.61
N ILE A 49 2.75 6.15 7.70
CA ILE A 49 1.99 6.40 8.92
C ILE A 49 0.67 5.66 8.80
N SER A 50 0.36 4.80 9.77
CA SER A 50 -0.96 4.20 9.90
C SER A 50 -1.33 4.02 11.37
N PHE A 51 -2.53 4.48 11.70
CA PHE A 51 -3.23 4.32 12.96
C PHE A 51 -4.50 3.55 12.67
N GLU A 52 -4.82 2.60 13.55
CA GLU A 52 -6.00 1.78 13.45
C GLU A 52 -7.08 2.37 14.38
N ILE A 53 -8.29 2.59 13.86
CA ILE A 53 -9.43 3.08 14.65
C ILE A 53 -10.46 1.95 14.78
N GLU A 54 -10.82 1.60 16.01
CA GLU A 54 -11.97 0.75 16.31
C GLU A 54 -13.27 1.50 15.98
N GLN A 55 -14.13 0.90 15.16
CA GLN A 55 -15.37 1.52 14.70
C GLN A 55 -16.57 0.68 15.13
N ASP A 56 -17.33 1.17 16.12
CA ASP A 56 -18.66 0.68 16.45
C ASP A 56 -19.67 1.24 15.44
N ILE A 57 -19.78 0.62 14.26
CA ILE A 57 -20.81 0.99 13.28
C ILE A 57 -21.99 0.03 13.38
N PRO A 58 -23.24 0.51 13.53
CA PRO A 58 -24.43 -0.32 13.40
C PRO A 58 -24.53 -0.86 11.97
N ILE A 59 -24.60 -2.19 11.85
CA ILE A 59 -24.65 -2.92 10.57
C ILE A 59 -25.92 -2.53 9.81
N ALA A 60 -25.79 -1.60 8.86
CA ALA A 60 -26.78 -1.39 7.81
C ALA A 60 -26.53 -2.44 6.71
N TYR A 61 -27.45 -3.39 6.60
CA TYR A 61 -27.48 -4.44 5.58
C TYR A 61 -27.34 -3.86 4.17
N ASN A 62 -26.22 -4.15 3.49
CA ASN A 62 -26.14 -4.03 2.03
C ASN A 62 -26.42 -5.39 1.39
N ASN A 63 -27.71 -5.71 1.25
CA ASN A 63 -28.19 -6.69 0.29
C ASN A 63 -28.15 -6.09 -1.11
N VAL A 64 -27.07 -6.34 -1.86
CA VAL A 64 -27.11 -6.27 -3.33
C VAL A 64 -26.48 -7.56 -3.86
N ILE A 65 -27.29 -8.63 -3.87
CA ILE A 65 -26.97 -9.84 -4.62
C ILE A 65 -27.23 -9.53 -6.09
N LYS A 66 -26.16 -9.33 -6.87
CA LYS A 66 -26.24 -9.59 -8.32
C LYS A 66 -26.20 -11.10 -8.51
N PHE A 67 -27.37 -11.70 -8.68
CA PHE A 67 -27.49 -13.04 -9.22
C PHE A 67 -27.09 -12.98 -10.70
N GLN A 68 -25.96 -13.58 -11.06
CA GLN A 68 -25.65 -13.86 -12.46
C GLN A 68 -25.99 -15.33 -12.69
N THR A 69 -27.09 -15.56 -13.37
CA THR A 69 -27.51 -16.86 -13.88
C THR A 69 -26.45 -17.35 -14.86
N ILE A 70 -25.70 -18.38 -14.49
CA ILE A 70 -24.96 -19.19 -15.47
C ILE A 70 -25.82 -20.41 -15.74
N THR A 71 -26.48 -20.38 -16.90
CA THR A 71 -27.12 -21.52 -17.52
C THR A 71 -26.09 -22.62 -17.77
N ALA A 72 -26.40 -23.81 -17.27
CA ALA A 72 -25.68 -25.04 -17.54
C ALA A 72 -25.70 -25.38 -19.05
N ASN A 73 -24.56 -25.86 -19.56
CA ASN A 73 -24.45 -26.96 -20.52
C ASN A 73 -22.99 -27.15 -20.92
N THR A 74 -22.24 -27.98 -20.18
CA THR A 74 -21.08 -28.70 -20.73
C THR A 74 -20.95 -30.06 -20.02
N LEU A 75 -20.91 -31.11 -20.83
CA LEU A 75 -20.72 -32.52 -20.50
C LEU A 75 -19.49 -32.76 -19.61
N PRO A 76 -19.46 -33.84 -18.81
CA PRO A 76 -18.30 -34.16 -17.98
C PRO A 76 -17.17 -34.69 -18.86
N ILE A 77 -16.11 -33.90 -19.02
CA ILE A 77 -14.82 -34.41 -19.47
C ILE A 77 -14.14 -35.01 -18.24
N GLN A 78 -13.87 -36.32 -18.27
CA GLN A 78 -12.93 -36.96 -17.36
C GLN A 78 -11.54 -36.34 -17.58
N GLU A 79 -11.05 -35.56 -16.63
CA GLU A 79 -9.62 -35.23 -16.56
C GLU A 79 -8.89 -36.35 -15.81
N GLU A 80 -8.08 -37.11 -16.55
CA GLU A 80 -7.02 -37.93 -15.99
C GLU A 80 -6.10 -37.04 -15.14
N VAL A 81 -6.05 -37.33 -13.85
CA VAL A 81 -5.14 -36.69 -12.89
C VAL A 81 -3.72 -37.17 -13.18
N THR A 82 -3.02 -36.50 -14.08
CA THR A 82 -1.56 -36.55 -14.11
C THR A 82 -1.02 -35.62 -13.02
N GLY A 83 -0.16 -36.17 -12.15
CA GLY A 83 0.43 -35.44 -11.05
C GLY A 83 1.30 -34.28 -11.53
N ILE A 84 0.76 -33.07 -11.45
CA ILE A 84 1.54 -31.85 -11.64
C ILE A 84 2.31 -31.60 -10.35
N ASN A 85 3.61 -31.91 -10.37
CA ASN A 85 4.57 -31.30 -9.47
C ASN A 85 4.47 -29.78 -9.68
N THR A 86 3.96 -29.05 -8.69
CA THR A 86 4.00 -27.59 -8.70
C THR A 86 5.46 -27.17 -8.51
N VAL A 87 6.20 -27.10 -9.62
CA VAL A 87 7.44 -26.33 -9.70
C VAL A 87 7.08 -24.91 -9.30
N GLU A 88 7.68 -24.38 -8.24
CA GLU A 88 7.55 -22.96 -7.90
C GLU A 88 7.98 -22.15 -9.13
N GLN A 89 7.01 -21.59 -9.86
CA GLN A 89 7.29 -20.67 -10.94
C GLN A 89 7.84 -19.39 -10.32
N THR A 90 9.17 -19.27 -10.30
CA THR A 90 9.84 -18.02 -9.98
C THR A 90 9.40 -16.96 -10.99
N ASN A 91 8.79 -15.88 -10.49
CA ASN A 91 8.29 -14.81 -11.35
C ASN A 91 9.45 -13.92 -11.84
N TYR A 92 10.08 -14.33 -12.93
CA TYR A 92 11.19 -13.60 -13.55
C TYR A 92 10.82 -12.18 -14.01
N TRP A 93 9.54 -11.88 -14.27
CA TRP A 93 9.09 -10.55 -14.67
C TRP A 93 9.29 -9.51 -13.56
N LEU A 94 9.05 -9.89 -12.31
CA LEU A 94 9.24 -8.98 -11.18
C LEU A 94 10.73 -8.63 -11.00
N SER A 95 11.61 -9.63 -11.13
CA SER A 95 13.07 -9.43 -11.06
C SER A 95 13.56 -8.53 -12.21
N LEU A 96 13.06 -8.75 -13.43
CA LEU A 96 13.40 -7.93 -14.60
C LEU A 96 12.99 -6.45 -14.43
N LEU A 97 11.81 -6.20 -13.84
CA LEU A 97 11.35 -4.84 -13.53
C LEU A 97 12.28 -4.14 -12.53
N TRP A 98 12.71 -4.83 -11.47
CA TRP A 98 13.66 -4.29 -10.51
C TRP A 98 15.02 -3.97 -11.12
N ILE A 99 15.57 -4.89 -11.93
CA ILE A 99 16.85 -4.68 -12.62
C ILE A 99 16.76 -3.46 -13.54
N THR A 100 15.68 -3.35 -14.31
CA THR A 100 15.47 -2.23 -15.23
C THR A 100 15.33 -0.91 -14.48
N TYR A 101 14.57 -0.89 -13.38
CA TYR A 101 14.42 0.28 -12.53
C TYR A 101 15.77 0.75 -11.97
N VAL A 102 16.59 -0.17 -11.45
CA VAL A 102 17.93 0.15 -10.91
C VAL A 102 18.85 0.66 -12.02
N ALA A 103 18.88 0.00 -13.18
CA ALA A 103 19.71 0.39 -14.30
C ALA A 103 19.41 1.82 -14.78
N ILE A 104 18.13 2.15 -15.01
CA ILE A 104 17.71 3.50 -15.42
C ILE A 104 18.08 4.53 -14.34
N THR A 105 17.81 4.23 -13.08
CA THR A 105 18.11 5.13 -11.96
C THR A 105 19.60 5.42 -11.85
N LEU A 106 20.47 4.42 -12.07
CA LEU A 106 21.93 4.61 -12.08
C LEU A 106 22.39 5.51 -13.24
N ILE A 107 21.86 5.30 -14.45
CA ILE A 107 22.17 6.13 -15.63
C ILE A 107 21.78 7.60 -15.37
N LEU A 108 20.58 7.82 -14.83
CA LEU A 108 20.10 9.17 -14.52
C LEU A 108 20.90 9.81 -13.38
N SER A 109 21.28 9.04 -12.37
CA SER A 109 22.13 9.49 -11.26
C SER A 109 23.52 9.89 -11.75
N TYR A 110 24.13 9.10 -12.63
CA TYR A 110 25.40 9.44 -13.27
C TYR A 110 25.30 10.76 -14.05
N ARG A 111 24.26 10.91 -14.89
CA ARG A 111 24.01 12.15 -15.63
C ARG A 111 23.84 13.35 -14.70
N PHE A 112 23.14 13.18 -13.59
CA PHE A 112 22.95 14.21 -12.57
C PHE A 112 24.27 14.64 -11.93
N ILE A 113 25.12 13.67 -11.54
CA ILE A 113 26.46 13.93 -10.96
C ILE A 113 27.35 14.64 -11.98
N GLN A 114 27.35 14.20 -13.24
CA GLN A 114 28.11 14.85 -14.31
C GLN A 114 27.69 16.31 -14.52
N ASN A 115 26.40 16.63 -14.43
CA ASN A 115 25.91 18.01 -14.54
C ASN A 115 26.42 18.90 -13.41
N ILE A 116 26.41 18.40 -12.16
CA ILE A 116 26.98 19.12 -11.01
C ILE A 116 28.49 19.31 -11.20
N TYR A 117 29.19 18.26 -11.63
CA TYR A 117 30.62 18.34 -11.90
C TYR A 117 30.92 19.39 -12.98
N ARG A 118 30.16 19.42 -14.08
CA ARG A 118 30.35 20.39 -15.17
C ARG A 118 30.17 21.84 -14.72
N ILE A 119 29.21 22.13 -13.85
CA ILE A 119 29.02 23.49 -13.32
C ILE A 119 30.16 23.85 -12.37
N THR A 120 30.48 22.95 -11.44
CA THR A 120 31.49 23.21 -10.39
C THR A 120 32.93 23.18 -10.90
N SER A 121 33.21 22.47 -12.01
CA SER A 121 34.53 22.44 -12.63
C SER A 121 34.90 23.77 -13.29
N LYS A 122 33.92 24.53 -13.83
CA LYS A 122 34.17 25.88 -14.38
C LYS A 122 34.82 26.81 -13.35
N ALA A 123 34.36 26.72 -12.10
CA ALA A 123 34.93 27.52 -11.00
C ALA A 123 36.41 27.19 -10.70
N LYS A 124 36.93 26.03 -11.12
CA LYS A 124 38.34 25.66 -10.88
C LYS A 124 39.31 26.31 -11.88
N VAL A 125 38.82 26.68 -13.05
CA VAL A 125 39.66 27.20 -14.17
C VAL A 125 39.47 28.71 -14.35
N SER A 126 38.37 29.26 -13.87
CA SER A 126 38.04 30.68 -13.95
C SER A 126 38.68 31.54 -12.86
N LYS A 127 38.89 32.82 -13.17
CA LYS A 127 39.25 33.85 -12.18
C LYS A 127 38.09 34.02 -11.18
N ILE A 128 38.41 34.00 -9.88
CA ILE A 128 37.44 34.14 -8.80
C ILE A 128 37.67 35.46 -8.07
N ILE A 129 36.61 36.25 -7.91
CA ILE A 129 36.60 37.45 -7.07
C ILE A 129 35.59 37.22 -5.94
N VAL A 130 35.97 37.53 -4.70
CA VAL A 130 35.07 37.40 -3.55
C VAL A 130 34.46 38.75 -3.22
N HIS A 131 33.13 38.82 -3.19
CA HIS A 131 32.40 40.01 -2.77
C HIS A 131 31.29 39.60 -1.79
N GLN A 132 31.23 40.22 -0.61
CA GLN A 132 30.26 39.90 0.45
C GLN A 132 30.18 38.38 0.80
N ASN A 133 31.33 37.71 0.92
CA ASN A 133 31.43 36.24 1.13
C ASN A 133 30.81 35.36 0.03
N ILE A 134 30.52 35.93 -1.14
CA ILE A 134 30.02 35.22 -2.33
C ILE A 134 31.15 35.17 -3.37
N ARG A 135 31.33 34.01 -4.02
CA ARG A 135 32.34 33.82 -5.06
C ARG A 135 31.79 34.23 -6.42
N MET A 136 32.33 35.27 -7.02
CA MET A 136 32.07 35.66 -8.41
C MET A 136 33.06 34.93 -9.32
N VAL A 137 32.55 34.02 -10.13
CA VAL A 137 33.32 33.19 -11.06
C VAL A 137 33.23 33.83 -12.45
N LEU A 138 34.34 34.36 -12.94
CA LEU A 138 34.40 35.06 -14.23
C LEU A 138 34.64 34.06 -15.36
N LEU A 139 33.67 33.94 -16.25
CA LEU A 139 33.66 33.04 -17.39
C LEU A 139 34.08 33.80 -18.65
N SER A 140 34.89 33.19 -19.50
CA SER A 140 35.26 33.75 -20.81
C SER A 140 34.13 33.62 -21.85
N GLU A 141 33.15 32.75 -21.63
CA GLU A 141 32.00 32.54 -22.52
C GLU A 141 30.90 33.59 -22.32
N GLU A 142 30.27 34.01 -23.42
CA GLU A 142 29.09 34.89 -23.40
C GLU A 142 27.90 34.16 -22.75
N THR A 143 27.59 34.53 -21.52
CA THR A 143 26.54 33.91 -20.71
C THR A 143 25.85 34.95 -19.85
N LEU A 144 24.52 34.81 -19.70
CA LEU A 144 23.79 35.58 -18.70
C LEU A 144 24.24 35.16 -17.29
N PRO A 145 24.26 36.10 -16.32
CA PRO A 145 24.51 35.79 -14.93
C PRO A 145 23.64 34.63 -14.43
N TYR A 146 24.26 33.68 -13.73
CA TYR A 146 23.54 32.62 -13.04
C TYR A 146 24.25 32.22 -11.75
N SER A 147 23.49 31.68 -10.79
CA SER A 147 23.99 31.32 -9.48
C SER A 147 23.90 29.82 -9.21
N PHE A 148 24.92 29.28 -8.54
CA PHE A 148 24.94 27.89 -8.08
C PHE A 148 25.77 27.76 -6.80
N TRP A 149 25.16 27.17 -5.77
CA TRP A 149 25.74 27.01 -4.44
C TRP A 149 26.06 28.37 -3.79
N ASN A 150 27.33 28.65 -3.48
CA ASN A 150 27.81 29.94 -2.97
C ASN A 150 28.60 30.73 -4.04
N SER A 151 28.20 30.58 -5.31
CA SER A 151 28.88 31.18 -6.45
C SER A 151 27.89 31.84 -7.41
N ILE A 152 28.29 32.97 -7.98
CA ILE A 152 27.64 33.64 -9.10
C ILE A 152 28.60 33.55 -10.28
N TYR A 153 28.13 33.06 -11.42
CA TYR A 153 28.89 32.89 -12.65
C TYR A 153 28.52 34.05 -13.57
N LEU A 154 29.52 34.80 -14.03
CA LEU A 154 29.36 36.04 -14.77
C LEU A 154 30.27 36.01 -16.00
N ASN A 155 29.85 36.60 -17.12
CA ASN A 155 30.76 36.86 -18.22
C ASN A 155 31.85 37.86 -17.78
N GLN A 156 33.11 37.54 -18.07
CA GLN A 156 34.26 38.33 -17.65
C GLN A 156 34.26 39.72 -18.30
N ASN A 157 33.98 39.81 -19.60
CA ASN A 157 33.96 41.06 -20.34
C ASN A 157 32.84 41.99 -19.85
N ASP A 158 31.65 41.44 -19.59
CA ASP A 158 30.52 42.22 -19.06
C ASP A 158 30.81 42.75 -17.65
N PHE A 159 31.46 41.93 -16.82
CA PHE A 159 31.84 42.31 -15.46
C PHE A 159 32.93 43.39 -15.45
N GLU A 160 34.01 43.21 -16.21
CA GLU A 160 35.16 44.13 -16.23
C GLU A 160 34.80 45.49 -16.86
N ASN A 161 33.86 45.52 -17.81
CA ASN A 161 33.37 46.76 -18.43
C ASN A 161 32.17 47.39 -17.71
N GLY A 162 31.70 46.82 -16.59
CA GLY A 162 30.57 47.36 -15.82
C GLY A 162 29.23 47.33 -16.56
N LEU A 163 29.04 46.37 -17.48
CA LEU A 163 27.83 46.20 -18.29
C LEU A 163 26.71 45.43 -17.55
N ILE A 164 26.97 44.95 -16.34
CA ILE A 164 26.02 44.22 -15.52
C ILE A 164 25.27 45.20 -14.62
N GLU A 165 23.96 45.30 -14.82
CA GLU A 165 23.09 46.16 -14.05
C GLU A 165 23.00 45.72 -12.57
N GLN A 166 22.92 46.67 -11.65
CA GLN A 166 22.96 46.39 -10.20
C GLN A 166 21.75 45.56 -9.72
N GLU A 167 20.60 45.73 -10.37
CA GLU A 167 19.37 44.98 -10.12
C GLU A 167 19.57 43.50 -10.44
N LEU A 168 20.24 43.17 -11.55
CA LEU A 168 20.54 41.79 -11.95
C LEU A 168 21.55 41.16 -10.99
N PHE A 169 22.55 41.93 -10.57
CA PHE A 169 23.50 41.47 -9.56
C PHE A 169 22.83 41.18 -8.20
N THR A 170 21.91 42.06 -7.79
CA THR A 170 21.10 41.90 -6.56
C THR A 170 20.20 40.66 -6.65
N HIS A 171 19.65 40.38 -7.83
CA HIS A 171 18.86 39.18 -8.12
C HIS A 171 19.68 37.90 -7.90
N GLU A 172 20.87 37.80 -8.50
CA GLU A 172 21.74 36.63 -8.34
C GLU A 172 22.23 36.44 -6.90
N ILE A 173 22.53 37.54 -6.20
CA ILE A 173 22.86 37.50 -4.76
C ILE A 173 21.71 36.92 -3.95
N ALA A 174 20.46 37.23 -4.30
CA ALA A 174 19.30 36.71 -3.59
C ALA A 174 19.22 35.18 -3.68
N HIS A 175 19.50 34.58 -4.85
CA HIS A 175 19.52 33.13 -5.01
C HIS A 175 20.57 32.44 -4.13
N VAL A 176 21.77 33.02 -4.05
CA VAL A 176 22.86 32.52 -3.20
C VAL A 176 22.50 32.66 -1.72
N LYS A 177 22.13 33.87 -1.27
CA LYS A 177 21.82 34.14 0.15
C LYS A 177 20.65 33.31 0.66
N GLN A 178 19.64 33.07 -0.19
CA GLN A 178 18.47 32.24 0.16
C GLN A 178 18.68 30.74 -0.07
N LYS A 179 19.87 30.31 -0.54
CA LYS A 179 20.26 28.92 -0.77
C LYS A 179 19.31 28.15 -1.70
N HIS A 180 18.81 28.80 -2.77
CA HIS A 180 17.85 28.18 -3.70
C HIS A 180 18.41 26.92 -4.40
N THR A 181 19.74 26.80 -4.53
CA THR A 181 20.36 25.59 -5.07
C THR A 181 20.02 24.33 -4.28
N LEU A 182 19.83 24.41 -2.96
CA LEU A 182 19.49 23.23 -2.14
C LEU A 182 18.14 22.64 -2.55
N ASP A 183 17.14 23.50 -2.70
CA ASP A 183 15.79 23.13 -3.13
C ASP A 183 15.80 22.49 -4.54
N VAL A 184 16.60 23.04 -5.47
CA VAL A 184 16.73 22.53 -6.85
C VAL A 184 17.44 21.18 -6.87
N VAL A 185 18.52 21.01 -6.09
CA VAL A 185 19.23 19.74 -5.95
C VAL A 185 18.31 18.68 -5.34
N PHE A 186 17.57 19.03 -4.29
CA PHE A 186 16.61 18.13 -3.65
C PHE A 186 15.56 17.60 -4.62
N ILE A 187 14.90 18.48 -5.39
CA ILE A 187 13.89 18.03 -6.37
C ILE A 187 14.50 17.26 -7.54
N GLU A 188 15.74 17.55 -7.95
CA GLU A 188 16.42 16.75 -8.99
C GLU A 188 16.78 15.34 -8.52
N ILE A 189 17.17 15.17 -7.24
CA ILE A 189 17.35 13.85 -6.64
C ILE A 189 16.03 13.07 -6.68
N LEU A 190 14.93 13.69 -6.24
CA LEU A 190 13.61 13.04 -6.29
C LEU A 190 13.19 12.70 -7.72
N LYS A 191 13.40 13.59 -8.71
CA LYS A 191 13.14 13.31 -10.12
C LYS A 191 13.99 12.17 -10.67
N THR A 192 15.19 11.97 -10.14
CA THR A 192 16.09 10.87 -10.54
C THR A 192 15.59 9.54 -10.01
N LEU A 193 15.13 9.50 -8.74
CA LEU A 193 14.58 8.29 -8.12
C LEU A 193 13.19 7.95 -8.68
N PHE A 194 12.33 8.95 -8.84
CA PHE A 194 10.95 8.80 -9.31
C PHE A 194 10.82 9.25 -10.78
N TRP A 195 11.76 8.84 -11.63
CA TRP A 195 11.85 9.29 -13.03
C TRP A 195 10.61 8.96 -13.87
N PHE A 196 9.86 7.93 -13.49
CA PHE A 196 8.60 7.55 -14.12
C PHE A 196 7.41 8.43 -13.69
N ASN A 197 7.54 9.22 -12.62
CA ASN A 197 6.48 10.07 -12.11
C ASN A 197 6.65 11.53 -12.60
N PRO A 198 5.82 11.98 -13.57
CA PRO A 198 5.97 13.31 -14.15
C PRO A 198 5.63 14.46 -13.19
N ILE A 199 4.97 14.20 -12.05
CA ILE A 199 4.56 15.24 -11.10
C ILE A 199 5.76 16.02 -10.57
N PHE A 200 6.91 15.37 -10.37
CA PHE A 200 8.12 16.03 -9.91
C PHE A 200 8.65 17.08 -10.91
N ILE A 201 8.35 16.95 -12.21
CA ILE A 201 8.67 17.97 -13.22
C ILE A 201 7.87 19.26 -12.94
N PHE A 202 6.59 19.13 -12.57
CA PHE A 202 5.75 20.27 -12.25
C PHE A 202 6.13 20.92 -10.90
N TYR A 203 6.48 20.12 -9.88
CA TYR A 203 7.05 20.65 -8.63
C TYR A 203 8.34 21.43 -8.89
N LYS A 204 9.25 20.91 -9.70
CA LYS A 204 10.47 21.65 -10.07
C LYS A 204 10.13 23.02 -10.68
N LYS A 205 9.22 23.06 -11.66
CA LYS A 205 8.78 24.31 -12.29
C LYS A 205 8.14 25.28 -11.28
N ALA A 206 7.32 24.76 -10.36
CA ALA A 206 6.68 25.54 -9.31
C ALA A 206 7.69 26.14 -8.32
N MET A 207 8.68 25.35 -7.89
CA MET A 207 9.74 25.76 -6.97
C MET A 207 10.64 26.82 -7.60
N GLN A 208 11.11 26.58 -8.84
CA GLN A 208 11.95 27.54 -9.56
C GLN A 208 11.22 28.88 -9.75
N LEU A 209 9.97 28.88 -10.19
CA LEU A 209 9.20 30.11 -10.32
C LEU A 209 9.02 30.85 -8.98
N ASN A 210 8.84 30.12 -7.88
CA ASN A 210 8.77 30.74 -6.56
C ASN A 210 10.12 31.32 -6.10
N HIS A 211 11.24 30.70 -6.48
CA HIS A 211 12.58 31.25 -6.26
C HIS A 211 12.79 32.54 -7.04
N GLU A 212 12.33 32.60 -8.29
CA GLU A 212 12.35 33.83 -9.08
C GLU A 212 11.57 34.95 -8.38
N PHE A 213 10.35 34.66 -7.87
CA PHE A 213 9.55 35.65 -7.13
C PHE A 213 10.25 36.15 -5.86
N LEU A 214 10.96 35.28 -5.14
CA LEU A 214 11.74 35.66 -3.96
C LEU A 214 12.94 36.54 -4.31
N ALA A 215 13.61 36.25 -5.43
CA ALA A 215 14.71 37.07 -5.92
C ALA A 215 14.21 38.43 -6.42
N ASP A 216 13.10 38.45 -7.16
CA ASP A 216 12.43 39.67 -7.63
C ASP A 216 11.99 40.56 -6.45
N GLU A 217 11.43 39.97 -5.38
CA GLU A 217 11.04 40.70 -4.17
C GLU A 217 12.25 41.37 -3.49
N ASN A 218 13.41 40.69 -3.45
CA ASN A 218 14.63 41.25 -2.90
C ASN A 218 15.14 42.45 -3.72
N VAL A 219 15.08 42.37 -5.06
CA VAL A 219 15.48 43.49 -5.95
C VAL A 219 14.57 44.69 -5.74
N ILE A 220 13.24 44.48 -5.75
CA ILE A 220 12.26 45.55 -5.58
C ILE A 220 12.43 46.24 -4.21
N THR A 221 12.72 45.46 -3.16
CA THR A 221 12.94 46.01 -1.82
C THR A 221 14.25 46.81 -1.73
N ALA A 222 15.27 46.44 -2.50
CA ALA A 222 16.58 47.10 -2.48
C ALA A 222 16.64 48.37 -3.35
N HIS A 223 15.99 48.35 -4.52
CA HIS A 223 16.12 49.40 -5.55
C HIS A 223 14.87 50.28 -5.72
N ASN A 224 13.71 49.85 -5.21
CA ASN A 224 12.44 50.60 -5.23
C ASN A 224 11.92 51.07 -6.61
N ASP A 225 12.48 50.57 -7.73
CA ASP A 225 11.98 50.86 -9.07
C ASP A 225 11.53 49.58 -9.80
N VAL A 226 10.23 49.28 -9.69
CA VAL A 226 9.63 48.11 -10.35
C VAL A 226 9.63 48.26 -11.87
N CYS A 227 9.44 49.47 -12.40
CA CYS A 227 9.28 49.71 -13.83
C CYS A 227 10.61 49.53 -14.57
N LEU A 228 11.69 50.11 -14.04
CA LEU A 228 13.04 49.95 -14.56
C LEU A 228 13.42 48.46 -14.55
N TYR A 229 13.17 47.77 -13.44
CA TYR A 229 13.50 46.36 -13.33
C TYR A 229 12.72 45.48 -14.32
N GLN A 230 11.41 45.73 -14.50
CA GLN A 230 10.61 45.01 -15.49
C GLN A 230 11.10 45.23 -16.93
N LYS A 231 11.50 46.47 -17.28
CA LYS A 231 12.08 46.79 -18.59
C LYS A 231 13.41 46.08 -18.80
N LEU A 232 14.27 46.04 -17.78
CA LEU A 232 15.54 45.32 -17.81
C LEU A 232 15.31 43.83 -18.11
N LEU A 233 14.39 43.18 -17.40
CA LEU A 233 14.05 41.77 -17.63
C LEU A 233 13.51 41.51 -19.05
N LEU A 234 12.66 42.41 -19.57
CA LEU A 234 12.14 42.30 -20.93
C LEU A 234 13.22 42.50 -22.01
N ASN A 235 14.15 43.44 -21.79
CA ASN A 235 15.26 43.69 -22.71
C ASN A 235 16.20 42.48 -22.79
N LYS A 236 16.50 41.84 -21.66
CA LYS A 236 17.33 40.62 -21.62
C LYS A 236 16.65 39.40 -22.26
N LEU A 237 15.31 39.40 -22.37
CA LEU A 237 14.58 38.35 -23.09
C LEU A 237 14.51 38.60 -24.60
N SER A 238 14.43 39.87 -25.01
CA SER A 238 14.23 40.27 -26.42
C SER A 238 15.47 40.03 -27.29
N THR A 239 16.64 39.82 -26.69
CA THR A 239 17.88 39.42 -27.37
C THR A 239 17.91 37.94 -27.79
N SER A 240 16.91 37.13 -27.43
CA SER A 240 16.80 35.74 -27.86
C SER A 240 15.95 35.61 -29.14
N GLN A 241 16.58 35.25 -30.26
CA GLN A 241 15.93 35.07 -31.57
C GLN A 241 14.78 34.02 -31.50
N PRO A 242 13.54 34.34 -31.93
CA PRO A 242 12.46 33.37 -31.92
C PRO A 242 12.62 32.35 -33.06
N ILE A 243 12.86 31.09 -32.72
CA ILE A 243 12.75 29.98 -33.68
C ILE A 243 11.26 29.64 -33.81
N TYR A 244 10.67 29.76 -35.01
CA TYR A 244 9.23 29.63 -35.25
C TYR A 244 8.62 28.24 -34.97
N LEU A 245 9.45 27.19 -34.89
CA LEU A 245 9.03 25.84 -34.45
C LEU A 245 9.24 25.61 -32.94
N ALA A 246 9.84 26.56 -32.23
CA ALA A 246 10.09 26.49 -30.80
C ALA A 246 9.08 27.35 -30.05
N SER A 247 8.32 26.76 -29.13
CA SER A 247 7.61 27.55 -28.13
C SER A 247 8.63 28.28 -27.26
N ASN A 248 8.53 29.61 -27.15
CA ASN A 248 9.46 30.40 -26.35
C ASN A 248 9.21 30.13 -24.85
N PHE A 249 9.80 29.05 -24.32
CA PHE A 249 9.47 28.43 -23.03
C PHE A 249 9.53 29.39 -21.83
N ASN A 250 10.31 30.47 -21.92
CA ASN A 250 10.49 31.44 -20.85
C ASN A 250 9.44 32.56 -20.81
N PHE A 251 8.62 32.74 -21.86
CA PHE A 251 7.65 33.84 -21.89
C PHE A 251 6.57 33.70 -20.81
N LEU A 252 6.06 32.49 -20.59
CA LEU A 252 5.00 32.23 -19.60
C LEU A 252 5.48 32.42 -18.16
N SER A 253 6.71 32.03 -17.82
CA SER A 253 7.29 32.25 -16.49
C SER A 253 7.59 33.72 -16.25
N THR A 254 8.19 34.42 -17.22
CA THR A 254 8.49 35.85 -17.07
C THR A 254 7.22 36.69 -17.00
N LYS A 255 6.18 36.39 -17.80
CA LYS A 255 4.87 37.04 -17.65
C LYS A 255 4.34 36.94 -16.22
N LYS A 256 4.45 35.75 -15.59
CA LYS A 256 4.04 35.57 -14.19
C LYS A 256 4.89 36.40 -13.23
N ARG A 257 6.21 36.49 -13.43
CA ARG A 257 7.12 37.34 -12.65
C ARG A 257 6.69 38.80 -12.72
N LEU A 258 6.52 39.35 -13.93
CA LEU A 258 6.12 40.75 -14.14
C LEU A 258 4.79 41.08 -13.44
N ILE A 259 3.77 40.23 -13.59
CA ILE A 259 2.47 40.41 -12.91
C ILE A 259 2.63 40.36 -11.38
N MET A 260 3.48 39.48 -10.87
CA MET A 260 3.63 39.27 -9.43
C MET A 260 4.42 40.40 -8.73
N MET A 261 5.31 41.08 -9.45
CA MET A 261 6.05 42.24 -8.96
C MET A 261 5.13 43.41 -8.58
N THR A 262 4.06 43.64 -9.34
CA THR A 262 3.09 44.72 -9.11
C THR A 262 1.92 44.29 -8.23
N LYS A 263 1.79 43.00 -7.92
CA LYS A 263 0.68 42.48 -7.13
C LYS A 263 0.84 42.85 -5.65
N THR A 264 -0.28 43.21 -5.03
CA THR A 264 -0.43 43.30 -3.57
C THR A 264 -1.36 42.19 -3.08
N THR A 265 -1.19 41.76 -1.83
CA THR A 265 -2.04 40.74 -1.22
C THR A 265 -2.36 41.15 0.21
N SER A 266 -3.66 41.21 0.54
CA SER A 266 -4.08 41.60 1.89
C SER A 266 -3.75 40.52 2.92
N LYS A 267 -3.58 40.94 4.18
CA LYS A 267 -3.28 40.03 5.30
C LYS A 267 -4.38 38.98 5.50
N THR A 268 -5.64 39.39 5.38
CA THR A 268 -6.82 38.50 5.47
C THR A 268 -6.82 37.45 4.37
N ARG A 269 -6.63 37.84 3.11
CA ARG A 269 -6.51 36.90 1.98
C ARG A 269 -5.34 35.95 2.17
N THR A 270 -4.20 36.45 2.67
CA THR A 270 -3.03 35.63 2.97
C THR A 270 -3.36 34.55 3.99
N LEU A 271 -4.05 34.91 5.08
CA LEU A 271 -4.46 33.97 6.11
C LEU A 271 -5.39 32.89 5.55
N VAL A 272 -6.44 33.28 4.81
CA VAL A 272 -7.41 32.34 4.24
C VAL A 272 -6.75 31.34 3.29
N MET A 273 -5.86 31.79 2.40
CA MET A 273 -5.18 30.88 1.46
C MET A 273 -4.22 29.92 2.19
N LYS A 274 -3.54 30.37 3.25
CA LYS A 274 -2.73 29.50 4.10
C LYS A 274 -3.58 28.45 4.81
N SER A 275 -4.76 28.83 5.30
CA SER A 275 -5.70 27.89 5.93
C SER A 275 -6.14 26.78 4.97
N PHE A 276 -6.45 27.10 3.70
CA PHE A 276 -6.75 26.08 2.69
C PHE A 276 -5.57 25.12 2.44
N ALA A 277 -4.34 25.65 2.44
CA ALA A 277 -3.15 24.83 2.27
C ALA A 277 -2.93 23.86 3.44
N VAL A 278 -3.09 24.34 4.68
CA VAL A 278 -2.99 23.51 5.89
C VAL A 278 -4.12 22.48 5.94
N LEU A 279 -5.34 22.88 5.60
CA LEU A 279 -6.49 21.97 5.53
C LEU A 279 -6.25 20.87 4.48
N GLY A 280 -5.66 21.19 3.32
CA GLY A 280 -5.27 20.20 2.32
C GLY A 280 -4.33 19.13 2.87
N ILE A 281 -3.31 19.52 3.63
CA ILE A 281 -2.38 18.57 4.28
C ILE A 281 -3.12 17.75 5.36
N LEU A 282 -3.91 18.41 6.22
CA LEU A 282 -4.64 17.74 7.30
C LEU A 282 -5.64 16.71 6.76
N THR A 283 -6.39 17.05 5.72
CA THR A 283 -7.35 16.12 5.09
C THR A 283 -6.66 14.89 4.52
N LEU A 284 -5.53 15.05 3.83
CA LEU A 284 -4.73 13.92 3.33
C LEU A 284 -4.13 13.10 4.46
N PHE A 285 -3.69 13.74 5.54
CA PHE A 285 -3.20 13.06 6.73
C PHE A 285 -4.32 12.21 7.34
N LEU A 286 -5.49 12.79 7.60
CA LEU A 286 -6.63 12.06 8.16
C LEU A 286 -7.05 10.89 7.27
N LEU A 287 -7.05 11.09 5.95
CA LEU A 287 -7.49 10.08 4.98
C LEU A 287 -6.51 8.90 4.84
N PHE A 288 -5.21 9.14 4.92
CA PHE A 288 -4.20 8.08 4.71
C PHE A 288 -3.60 7.53 6.00
N ALA A 289 -3.53 8.33 7.07
CA ALA A 289 -2.98 7.93 8.34
C ALA A 289 -3.96 7.08 9.14
N PHE A 290 -5.27 7.23 8.98
CA PHE A 290 -6.24 6.43 9.72
C PHE A 290 -6.84 5.36 8.81
N LYS A 291 -6.67 4.10 9.21
CA LYS A 291 -7.34 2.97 8.59
C LYS A 291 -8.42 2.50 9.57
N PRO A 292 -9.68 2.31 9.12
CA PRO A 292 -10.62 1.58 9.94
C PRO A 292 -10.03 0.18 10.15
N LEU A 293 -10.04 -0.33 11.39
CA LEU A 293 -9.89 -1.78 11.53
C LEU A 293 -11.00 -2.39 10.65
N PRO A 294 -10.69 -3.38 9.77
CA PRO A 294 -11.75 -4.26 9.32
C PRO A 294 -12.43 -4.74 10.61
N LEU A 295 -13.77 -4.64 10.67
CA LEU A 295 -14.59 -5.18 11.78
C LEU A 295 -13.81 -6.33 12.38
N GLY A 296 -13.51 -6.30 13.69
CA GLY A 296 -13.02 -7.47 14.38
C GLY A 296 -14.00 -8.58 14.05
N SER A 297 -13.70 -9.34 13.00
CA SER A 297 -14.63 -10.28 12.42
C SER A 297 -14.69 -11.30 13.51
N LYS A 298 -15.84 -11.42 14.19
CA LYS A 298 -16.04 -12.49 15.17
C LYS A 298 -15.37 -13.72 14.60
N LYS A 299 -14.39 -14.28 15.31
CA LYS A 299 -13.55 -15.38 14.80
C LYS A 299 -14.53 -16.46 14.36
N THR A 300 -14.74 -16.58 13.05
CA THR A 300 -15.83 -17.44 12.56
C THR A 300 -15.24 -18.82 12.40
N ILE A 301 -15.83 -19.80 13.07
CA ILE A 301 -15.42 -21.20 12.97
C ILE A 301 -16.55 -21.95 12.31
N VAL A 302 -16.22 -22.67 11.24
CA VAL A 302 -17.18 -23.53 10.58
C VAL A 302 -17.01 -24.96 11.10
N ILE A 303 -18.11 -25.55 11.57
CA ILE A 303 -18.17 -26.96 11.92
C ILE A 303 -18.93 -27.68 10.80
N ASP A 304 -18.23 -28.60 10.15
CA ASP A 304 -18.76 -29.41 9.07
C ASP A 304 -19.05 -30.82 9.59
N ALA A 305 -20.32 -31.14 9.85
CA ALA A 305 -20.72 -32.50 10.19
C ALA A 305 -20.68 -33.36 8.91
N GLY A 306 -19.74 -34.31 8.84
CA GLY A 306 -19.57 -35.22 7.70
C GLY A 306 -20.86 -35.95 7.33
N HIS A 307 -20.93 -36.40 6.07
CA HIS A 307 -22.04 -37.21 5.54
C HIS A 307 -23.41 -36.50 5.67
N GLY A 308 -24.52 -37.27 5.68
CA GLY A 308 -25.89 -36.77 5.86
C GLY A 308 -26.84 -37.31 4.78
N GLY A 309 -28.13 -37.41 5.08
CA GLY A 309 -29.13 -37.90 4.14
C GLY A 309 -28.86 -39.35 3.73
N GLU A 310 -28.72 -39.60 2.43
CA GLU A 310 -28.46 -40.94 1.87
C GLU A 310 -27.03 -41.44 2.16
N ASP A 311 -26.08 -40.54 2.41
CA ASP A 311 -24.72 -40.88 2.80
C ASP A 311 -24.66 -41.08 4.33
N VAL A 312 -24.54 -42.34 4.75
CA VAL A 312 -24.56 -42.74 6.17
C VAL A 312 -23.18 -42.69 6.84
N GLY A 313 -22.11 -42.58 6.06
CA GLY A 313 -20.73 -42.76 6.54
C GLY A 313 -20.46 -44.17 7.06
N ALA A 314 -19.53 -44.31 8.00
CA ALA A 314 -19.29 -45.57 8.71
C ALA A 314 -20.55 -46.00 9.49
N GLN A 315 -20.86 -47.30 9.43
CA GLN A 315 -22.02 -47.87 10.13
C GLN A 315 -21.70 -49.22 10.78
N ILE A 316 -22.16 -49.39 12.03
CA ILE A 316 -22.17 -50.69 12.74
C ILE A 316 -23.50 -50.85 13.45
N GLY A 317 -24.29 -51.85 13.02
CA GLY A 317 -25.64 -52.06 13.53
C GLY A 317 -26.52 -50.84 13.25
N ALA A 318 -27.09 -50.26 14.30
CA ALA A 318 -27.92 -49.05 14.23
C ALA A 318 -27.11 -47.74 14.30
N GLU A 319 -25.83 -47.83 14.65
CA GLU A 319 -24.96 -46.66 14.86
C GLU A 319 -24.38 -46.19 13.53
N GLN A 320 -24.63 -44.93 13.20
CA GLN A 320 -24.24 -44.31 11.93
C GLN A 320 -23.40 -43.06 12.21
N GLU A 321 -22.27 -42.94 11.53
CA GLU A 321 -21.36 -41.79 11.63
C GLU A 321 -22.12 -40.47 11.48
N LYS A 322 -22.95 -40.33 10.44
CA LYS A 322 -23.69 -39.10 10.14
C LYS A 322 -24.50 -38.56 11.33
N LYS A 323 -25.05 -39.45 12.18
CA LYS A 323 -25.86 -39.10 13.36
C LYS A 323 -24.98 -38.69 14.53
N ILE A 324 -23.87 -39.39 14.73
CA ILE A 324 -22.89 -39.09 15.79
C ILE A 324 -22.31 -37.70 15.57
N VAL A 325 -21.80 -37.42 14.36
CA VAL A 325 -21.16 -36.13 14.05
C VAL A 325 -22.15 -34.97 14.01
N GLU A 326 -23.41 -35.21 13.60
CA GLU A 326 -24.47 -34.20 13.68
C GLU A 326 -24.82 -33.85 15.14
N SER A 327 -24.95 -34.87 16.01
CA SER A 327 -25.24 -34.65 17.43
C SER A 327 -24.15 -33.84 18.10
N ILE A 328 -22.89 -34.19 17.86
CA ILE A 328 -21.73 -33.45 18.40
C ILE A 328 -21.68 -32.02 17.85
N ALA A 329 -21.89 -31.83 16.55
CA ALA A 329 -21.93 -30.49 15.93
C ALA A 329 -23.02 -29.60 16.57
N LYS A 330 -24.22 -30.15 16.80
CA LYS A 330 -25.31 -29.43 17.49
C LYS A 330 -24.93 -29.07 18.92
N LYS A 331 -24.29 -29.98 19.67
CA LYS A 331 -23.78 -29.70 21.02
C LYS A 331 -22.73 -28.59 21.01
N ILE A 332 -21.78 -28.59 20.06
CA ILE A 332 -20.80 -27.51 19.89
C ILE A 332 -21.51 -26.16 19.65
N SER A 333 -22.53 -26.14 18.77
CA SER A 333 -23.28 -24.91 18.49
C SER A 333 -24.05 -24.38 19.69
N VAL A 334 -24.59 -25.25 20.55
CA VAL A 334 -25.32 -24.85 21.77
C VAL A 334 -24.37 -24.31 22.85
N LEU A 335 -23.17 -24.89 22.95
CA LEU A 335 -22.12 -24.46 23.87
C LEU A 335 -21.48 -23.11 23.48
N ASN A 336 -21.81 -22.58 22.29
CA ASN A 336 -21.39 -21.26 21.85
C ASN A 336 -22.12 -20.16 22.65
N GLY A 337 -21.53 -19.74 23.77
CA GLY A 337 -21.95 -18.55 24.51
C GLY A 337 -21.77 -17.27 23.68
N LYS A 338 -22.29 -16.13 24.17
CA LYS A 338 -22.19 -14.81 23.52
C LYS A 338 -20.74 -14.26 23.52
N ASP A 339 -19.82 -14.99 22.93
CA ASP A 339 -18.38 -14.69 22.88
C ASP A 339 -17.98 -14.07 21.54
N GLU A 340 -16.72 -13.63 21.46
CA GLU A 340 -16.05 -13.05 20.29
C GLU A 340 -15.93 -14.02 19.08
N ILE A 341 -16.46 -15.24 19.20
CA ILE A 341 -16.37 -16.33 18.22
C ILE A 341 -17.78 -16.69 17.72
N GLU A 342 -17.93 -16.76 16.40
CA GLU A 342 -19.17 -17.19 15.77
C GLU A 342 -19.00 -18.61 15.23
N ILE A 343 -19.75 -19.58 15.77
CA ILE A 343 -19.74 -20.96 15.28
C ILE A 343 -20.89 -21.16 14.29
N ILE A 344 -20.56 -21.60 13.07
CA ILE A 344 -21.53 -21.85 12.00
C ILE A 344 -21.46 -23.32 11.60
N LEU A 345 -22.60 -24.02 11.65
CA LEU A 345 -22.69 -25.40 11.15
C LEU A 345 -22.97 -25.40 9.63
N LEU A 346 -22.30 -26.26 8.85
CA LEU A 346 -22.58 -26.39 7.40
C LEU A 346 -23.92 -27.10 7.11
N ARG A 347 -24.37 -27.96 8.03
CA ARG A 347 -25.72 -28.55 8.04
C ARG A 347 -26.25 -28.59 9.47
N ASN A 348 -27.56 -28.33 9.62
CA ASN A 348 -28.26 -28.29 10.91
C ASN A 348 -29.22 -29.49 11.09
N ASP A 349 -29.33 -30.35 10.09
CA ASP A 349 -30.22 -31.51 10.01
C ASP A 349 -29.54 -32.67 9.24
N ASP A 350 -30.27 -33.77 9.07
CA ASP A 350 -29.83 -34.97 8.33
C ASP A 350 -29.96 -34.80 6.80
N SER A 351 -29.57 -33.64 6.29
CA SER A 351 -29.50 -33.38 4.84
C SER A 351 -28.18 -33.85 4.25
N PHE A 352 -28.23 -34.39 3.03
CA PHE A 352 -27.03 -34.65 2.24
C PHE A 352 -26.54 -33.33 1.62
N VAL A 353 -25.25 -33.03 1.79
CA VAL A 353 -24.59 -31.86 1.20
C VAL A 353 -23.36 -32.32 0.42
N GLU A 354 -23.37 -32.03 -0.88
CA GLU A 354 -22.28 -32.36 -1.81
C GLU A 354 -20.96 -31.69 -1.42
N LEU A 355 -19.83 -32.36 -1.68
CA LEU A 355 -18.49 -31.86 -1.28
C LEU A 355 -18.17 -30.49 -1.92
N SER A 356 -18.59 -30.28 -3.17
CA SER A 356 -18.45 -29.00 -3.88
C SER A 356 -19.30 -27.90 -3.25
N GLU A 357 -20.50 -28.22 -2.78
CA GLU A 357 -21.37 -27.30 -2.09
C GLU A 357 -20.82 -26.92 -0.70
N ARG A 358 -20.27 -27.88 0.05
CA ARG A 358 -19.59 -27.63 1.33
C ARG A 358 -18.46 -26.61 1.15
N VAL A 359 -17.60 -26.83 0.17
CA VAL A 359 -16.49 -25.92 -0.16
C VAL A 359 -17.01 -24.54 -0.61
N ALA A 360 -18.06 -24.48 -1.42
CA ALA A 360 -18.66 -23.22 -1.85
C ALA A 360 -19.18 -22.41 -0.65
N LYS A 361 -19.86 -23.07 0.31
CA LYS A 361 -20.32 -22.45 1.56
C LYS A 361 -19.15 -21.97 2.42
N ILE A 362 -18.15 -22.82 2.66
CA ILE A 362 -16.93 -22.48 3.41
C ILE A 362 -16.25 -21.24 2.82
N ASN A 363 -15.98 -21.25 1.51
CA ASN A 363 -15.28 -20.16 0.83
C ASN A 363 -16.09 -18.86 0.80
N LYS A 364 -17.42 -18.97 0.82
CA LYS A 364 -18.31 -17.82 0.93
C LYS A 364 -18.31 -17.22 2.34
N ILE A 365 -18.28 -18.07 3.38
CA ILE A 365 -18.20 -17.65 4.78
C ILE A 365 -16.82 -17.05 5.09
N ASN A 366 -15.76 -17.60 4.48
CA ASN A 366 -14.36 -17.25 4.72
C ASN A 366 -13.97 -17.32 6.22
N PRO A 367 -14.16 -18.48 6.88
CA PRO A 367 -13.93 -18.63 8.31
C PRO A 367 -12.44 -18.58 8.67
N SER A 368 -12.17 -18.37 9.97
CA SER A 368 -10.83 -18.46 10.54
C SER A 368 -10.29 -19.89 10.60
N LEU A 369 -11.18 -20.88 10.69
CA LEU A 369 -10.89 -22.32 10.66
C LEU A 369 -12.15 -23.11 10.30
N VAL A 370 -11.98 -24.18 9.54
CA VAL A 370 -12.98 -25.23 9.31
C VAL A 370 -12.57 -26.49 10.06
N ILE A 371 -13.49 -27.05 10.85
CA ILE A 371 -13.34 -28.35 11.50
C ILE A 371 -14.42 -29.27 10.92
N SER A 372 -14.01 -30.24 10.12
CA SER A 372 -14.91 -31.26 9.58
C SER A 372 -14.85 -32.52 10.46
N LEU A 373 -15.99 -32.89 11.04
CA LEU A 373 -16.13 -33.98 11.99
C LEU A 373 -16.50 -35.28 11.28
N HIS A 374 -15.71 -36.32 11.52
CA HIS A 374 -15.87 -37.66 10.97
C HIS A 374 -15.61 -38.75 12.04
N VAL A 375 -16.07 -39.97 11.78
CA VAL A 375 -15.79 -41.15 12.60
C VAL A 375 -15.19 -42.25 11.74
N ASN A 376 -14.02 -42.74 12.14
CA ASN A 376 -13.25 -43.67 11.32
C ASN A 376 -13.79 -45.10 11.43
N SER A 377 -13.31 -45.98 10.57
CA SER A 377 -13.55 -47.42 10.63
C SER A 377 -12.34 -48.18 10.13
N SER A 378 -11.99 -49.26 10.81
CA SER A 378 -10.82 -50.10 10.50
C SER A 378 -11.22 -51.57 10.47
N GLN A 379 -10.54 -52.35 9.62
CA GLN A 379 -10.64 -53.82 9.65
C GLN A 379 -10.06 -54.39 10.95
N ASN A 380 -9.08 -53.70 11.56
CA ASN A 380 -8.55 -54.07 12.87
C ASN A 380 -9.41 -53.44 13.96
N LEU A 381 -10.19 -54.27 14.64
CA LEU A 381 -11.12 -53.84 15.70
C LEU A 381 -10.41 -53.24 16.92
N ASN A 382 -9.10 -53.47 17.09
CA ASN A 382 -8.31 -52.88 18.17
C ASN A 382 -7.81 -51.47 17.85
N THR A 383 -7.93 -50.99 16.61
CA THR A 383 -7.56 -49.61 16.25
C THR A 383 -8.54 -48.64 16.90
N ASN A 384 -8.02 -47.68 17.68
CA ASN A 384 -8.82 -46.70 18.41
C ASN A 384 -8.19 -45.30 18.35
N GLY A 385 -8.93 -44.31 18.84
CA GLY A 385 -8.41 -42.97 19.09
C GLY A 385 -8.63 -41.94 17.99
N VAL A 386 -8.13 -40.72 18.25
CA VAL A 386 -8.40 -39.52 17.47
C VAL A 386 -7.30 -39.30 16.44
N ASN A 387 -7.67 -39.13 15.17
CA ASN A 387 -6.72 -38.76 14.11
C ASN A 387 -7.22 -37.48 13.43
N ALA A 388 -6.32 -36.73 12.79
CA ALA A 388 -6.71 -35.60 11.97
C ALA A 388 -6.02 -35.60 10.62
N TYR A 389 -6.64 -34.93 9.66
CA TYR A 389 -6.16 -34.85 8.29
C TYR A 389 -6.11 -33.40 7.82
N VAL A 390 -5.00 -33.06 7.17
CA VAL A 390 -4.75 -31.76 6.54
C VAL A 390 -4.24 -31.97 5.12
N SER A 391 -4.20 -30.93 4.29
CA SER A 391 -3.73 -31.06 2.91
C SER A 391 -2.62 -30.08 2.59
N LYS A 392 -1.47 -30.61 2.14
CA LYS A 392 -0.35 -29.83 1.58
C LYS A 392 -0.74 -28.97 0.37
N LYS A 393 -1.86 -29.27 -0.28
CA LYS A 393 -2.38 -28.49 -1.41
C LYS A 393 -3.19 -27.26 -0.97
N ASN A 394 -3.50 -27.11 0.31
CA ASN A 394 -4.16 -25.93 0.85
C ASN A 394 -3.11 -24.84 1.15
N ALA A 395 -3.37 -23.59 0.75
CA ALA A 395 -2.48 -22.45 0.99
C ALA A 395 -2.24 -22.14 2.49
N PHE A 396 -3.09 -22.67 3.37
CA PHE A 396 -3.04 -22.51 4.83
C PHE A 396 -2.59 -23.80 5.54
N TYR A 397 -1.79 -24.63 4.88
CA TYR A 397 -1.36 -25.94 5.38
C TYR A 397 -0.73 -25.88 6.78
N GLU A 398 0.27 -25.03 7.02
CA GLU A 398 0.97 -24.96 8.31
C GLU A 398 0.02 -24.62 9.47
N LYS A 399 -0.84 -23.61 9.28
CA LYS A 399 -1.85 -23.22 10.27
C LYS A 399 -2.89 -24.32 10.50
N SER A 400 -3.26 -25.05 9.45
CA SER A 400 -4.19 -26.18 9.55
C SER A 400 -3.56 -27.34 10.32
N LYS A 401 -2.28 -27.62 10.08
CA LYS A 401 -1.52 -28.66 10.76
C LYS A 401 -1.36 -28.36 12.25
N GLU A 402 -0.94 -27.15 12.60
CA GLU A 402 -0.86 -26.70 14.00
C GLU A 402 -2.22 -26.82 14.71
N SER A 403 -3.29 -26.35 14.05
CA SER A 403 -4.66 -26.46 14.58
C SER A 403 -5.08 -27.93 14.79
N ALA A 404 -4.71 -28.81 13.86
CA ALA A 404 -5.02 -30.24 13.93
C ALA A 404 -4.25 -30.94 15.06
N GLU A 405 -2.95 -30.64 15.24
CA GLU A 405 -2.14 -31.22 16.33
C GLU A 405 -2.69 -30.80 17.70
N ASN A 406 -3.00 -29.51 17.87
CA ASN A 406 -3.61 -29.00 19.10
C ASN A 406 -4.99 -29.61 19.37
N LEU A 407 -5.81 -29.79 18.32
CA LEU A 407 -7.15 -30.36 18.47
C LEU A 407 -7.11 -31.85 18.82
N VAL A 408 -6.24 -32.64 18.17
CA VAL A 408 -6.04 -34.06 18.49
C VAL A 408 -5.61 -34.20 19.95
N ASP A 409 -4.66 -33.38 20.40
CA ASP A 409 -4.19 -33.38 21.79
C ASP A 409 -5.29 -33.03 22.78
N LYS A 410 -6.16 -32.09 22.41
CA LYS A 410 -7.27 -31.65 23.26
C LYS A 410 -8.39 -32.70 23.37
N ILE A 411 -8.71 -33.41 22.28
CA ILE A 411 -9.79 -34.40 22.28
C ILE A 411 -9.36 -35.69 22.97
N SER A 412 -8.13 -36.15 22.72
CA SER A 412 -7.60 -37.42 23.23
C SER A 412 -7.67 -37.53 24.76
N ASN A 413 -7.92 -38.73 25.27
CA ASN A 413 -7.98 -39.05 26.70
C ASN A 413 -7.74 -40.55 26.93
N GLU A 414 -7.97 -41.05 28.15
CA GLU A 414 -7.81 -42.48 28.48
C GLU A 414 -8.72 -43.41 27.67
N LYS A 415 -9.83 -42.90 27.13
CA LYS A 415 -10.80 -43.67 26.32
C LYS A 415 -10.52 -43.58 24.83
N LEU A 416 -10.06 -42.41 24.36
CA LEU A 416 -9.70 -42.14 22.97
C LEU A 416 -8.20 -41.87 22.88
N ALA A 417 -7.44 -42.87 22.42
CA ALA A 417 -5.99 -42.75 22.28
C ALA A 417 -5.59 -41.57 21.36
N LYS A 418 -4.42 -40.98 21.63
CA LYS A 418 -3.84 -39.95 20.76
C LYS A 418 -3.30 -40.58 19.48
N GLY A 419 -3.92 -40.25 18.34
CA GLY A 419 -3.45 -40.63 17.02
C GLY A 419 -2.56 -39.55 16.39
N GLU A 420 -2.50 -39.56 15.06
CA GLU A 420 -1.59 -38.72 14.28
C GLU A 420 -2.33 -37.69 13.42
N VAL A 421 -1.62 -36.61 13.07
CA VAL A 421 -2.03 -35.68 12.01
C VAL A 421 -1.40 -36.13 10.69
N LYS A 422 -2.24 -36.47 9.71
CA LYS A 422 -1.82 -37.06 8.43
C LYS A 422 -2.13 -36.15 7.25
N ASP A 423 -1.32 -36.26 6.21
CA ASP A 423 -1.59 -35.61 4.93
C ASP A 423 -2.64 -36.39 4.14
N ALA A 424 -3.70 -35.72 3.71
CA ALA A 424 -4.68 -36.27 2.79
C ALA A 424 -5.17 -35.25 1.75
N ASN A 425 -5.65 -35.80 0.64
CA ASN A 425 -6.13 -35.03 -0.51
C ASN A 425 -7.67 -34.98 -0.59
N TYR A 426 -8.34 -34.94 0.56
CA TYR A 426 -9.80 -34.80 0.64
C TYR A 426 -10.26 -33.49 -0.03
N TYR A 427 -11.43 -33.53 -0.68
CA TYR A 427 -11.91 -32.43 -1.50
C TYR A 427 -12.11 -31.13 -0.69
N VAL A 428 -12.69 -31.24 0.51
CA VAL A 428 -12.93 -30.09 1.40
C VAL A 428 -11.62 -29.44 1.82
N LEU A 429 -10.59 -30.23 2.16
CA LEU A 429 -9.30 -29.71 2.60
C LEU A 429 -8.55 -28.97 1.49
N LYS A 430 -8.51 -29.53 0.28
CA LYS A 430 -7.76 -28.94 -0.85
C LYS A 430 -8.36 -27.63 -1.34
N ASN A 431 -9.68 -27.54 -1.37
CA ASN A 431 -10.39 -26.47 -2.07
C ASN A 431 -10.92 -25.36 -1.14
N SER A 432 -10.74 -25.50 0.18
CA SER A 432 -11.04 -24.44 1.15
C SER A 432 -9.99 -23.33 1.10
N LYS A 433 -10.42 -22.07 1.03
CA LYS A 433 -9.59 -20.86 0.98
C LYS A 433 -9.30 -20.29 2.37
N CYS A 434 -9.27 -21.16 3.37
CA CYS A 434 -9.01 -20.88 4.77
C CYS A 434 -8.32 -22.10 5.41
N PRO A 435 -7.81 -21.99 6.66
CA PRO A 435 -7.37 -23.15 7.42
C PRO A 435 -8.50 -24.18 7.53
N ALA A 436 -8.21 -25.44 7.25
CA ALA A 436 -9.20 -26.51 7.22
C ALA A 436 -8.58 -27.85 7.66
N LEU A 437 -9.28 -28.56 8.54
CA LEU A 437 -8.92 -29.89 9.01
C LEU A 437 -10.14 -30.80 9.02
N ILE A 438 -9.90 -32.09 8.82
CA ILE A 438 -10.84 -33.17 9.14
C ILE A 438 -10.33 -33.80 10.42
N VAL A 439 -11.21 -34.03 11.40
CA VAL A 439 -10.91 -34.79 12.60
C VAL A 439 -11.78 -36.04 12.65
N GLU A 440 -11.11 -37.17 12.72
CA GLU A 440 -11.69 -38.47 13.00
C GLU A 440 -11.70 -38.67 14.52
N ILE A 441 -12.86 -38.48 15.14
CA ILE A 441 -12.97 -38.40 16.62
C ILE A 441 -12.91 -39.77 17.34
N GLY A 442 -12.70 -40.86 16.61
CA GLY A 442 -12.60 -42.23 17.09
C GLY A 442 -12.88 -43.24 15.97
N TYR A 443 -12.87 -44.54 16.30
CA TYR A 443 -13.18 -45.62 15.37
C TYR A 443 -14.51 -46.30 15.72
N LEU A 444 -15.49 -46.23 14.82
CA LEU A 444 -16.78 -46.92 15.02
C LEU A 444 -16.60 -48.44 15.14
N SER A 445 -15.59 -49.00 14.46
CA SER A 445 -15.20 -50.41 14.53
C SER A 445 -14.69 -50.86 15.90
N ASN A 446 -14.12 -49.95 16.70
CA ASN A 446 -13.66 -50.28 18.04
C ASN A 446 -14.80 -50.15 19.05
N GLU A 447 -14.97 -51.16 19.89
CA GLU A 447 -16.09 -51.21 20.83
C GLU A 447 -16.02 -50.11 21.90
N ASN A 448 -14.83 -49.79 22.42
CA ASN A 448 -14.66 -48.77 23.45
C ASN A 448 -14.91 -47.37 22.87
N ASP A 449 -14.32 -47.06 21.71
CA ASP A 449 -14.57 -45.79 21.01
C ASP A 449 -16.05 -45.66 20.67
N ARG A 450 -16.67 -46.69 20.06
CA ARG A 450 -18.09 -46.68 19.71
C ARG A 450 -18.97 -46.42 20.93
N ASN A 451 -18.77 -47.15 22.03
CA ASN A 451 -19.54 -46.96 23.27
C ASN A 451 -19.40 -45.53 23.82
N TYR A 452 -18.22 -44.92 23.67
CA TYR A 452 -17.98 -43.54 24.07
C TYR A 452 -18.66 -42.54 23.12
N LEU A 453 -18.52 -42.71 21.81
CA LEU A 453 -19.06 -41.85 20.76
C LEU A 453 -20.59 -41.83 20.70
N VAL A 454 -21.27 -42.92 21.06
CA VAL A 454 -22.74 -42.98 21.11
C VAL A 454 -23.31 -42.51 22.46
N SER A 455 -22.46 -42.43 23.50
CA SER A 455 -22.90 -41.99 24.82
C SER A 455 -23.07 -40.46 24.90
N GLU A 456 -24.12 -40.02 25.58
CA GLU A 456 -24.35 -38.59 25.85
C GLU A 456 -23.15 -37.92 26.53
N ASN A 457 -22.55 -38.60 27.52
CA ASN A 457 -21.38 -38.09 28.23
C ASN A 457 -20.17 -37.93 27.32
N GLY A 458 -19.88 -38.91 26.46
CA GLY A 458 -18.76 -38.82 25.52
C GLY A 458 -18.95 -37.74 24.47
N GLN A 459 -20.15 -37.61 23.90
CA GLN A 459 -20.46 -36.55 22.95
C GLN A 459 -20.36 -35.15 23.59
N ASN A 460 -20.84 -34.98 24.82
CA ASN A 460 -20.72 -33.71 25.56
C ASN A 460 -19.25 -33.37 25.88
N GLU A 461 -18.44 -34.36 26.26
CA GLU A 461 -17.01 -34.14 26.55
C GLU A 461 -16.24 -33.73 25.28
N ILE A 462 -16.48 -34.41 24.16
CA ILE A 462 -15.87 -34.07 22.85
C ILE A 462 -16.27 -32.66 22.43
N ALA A 463 -17.57 -32.33 22.51
CA ALA A 463 -18.06 -31.00 22.15
C ALA A 463 -17.44 -29.89 23.01
N ASN A 464 -17.36 -30.09 24.33
CA ASN A 464 -16.71 -29.14 25.25
C ASN A 464 -15.23 -28.93 24.90
N LYS A 465 -14.49 -30.02 24.65
CA LYS A 465 -13.06 -29.96 24.28
C LYS A 465 -12.83 -29.19 22.97
N ILE A 466 -13.69 -29.37 21.97
CA ILE A 466 -13.64 -28.62 20.71
C ILE A 466 -13.92 -27.13 20.96
N VAL A 467 -14.92 -26.80 21.78
CA VAL A 467 -15.23 -25.40 22.13
C VAL A 467 -14.09 -24.74 22.90
N GLU A 468 -13.48 -25.44 23.86
CA GLU A 468 -12.30 -24.96 24.58
C GLU A 468 -11.13 -24.70 23.61
N PHE A 469 -10.88 -25.61 22.68
CA PHE A 469 -9.86 -25.41 21.63
C PHE A 469 -10.14 -24.18 20.78
N ILE A 470 -11.38 -23.97 20.38
CA ILE A 470 -11.79 -22.83 19.55
C ILE A 470 -11.54 -21.48 20.26
N LYS A 471 -11.71 -21.46 21.59
CA LYS A 471 -11.56 -20.28 22.46
C LYS A 471 -10.11 -19.97 22.86
N LEU A 472 -9.17 -20.87 22.60
CA LEU A 472 -7.72 -20.57 22.64
C LEU A 472 -7.34 -19.68 21.45
#